data_AF-A0AAU4DNK6-F1
#
_entry.id   AF-A0AAU4DNK6-F1
#
_cell.length_a   1.000
_cell.length_b   1.000
_cell.length_c   1.000
_cell.angle_alpha   90.00
_cell.angle_beta   90.00
_cell.angle_gamma   90.00
#
_symmetry.space_group_name_H-M   'P 1'
#
loop_
_entity.id
_entity.type
_entity.pdbx_description
1 polymer ?
#
loop_
_entity_poly.entity_id
_entity_poly.type
_entity_poly.pdbx_seq_one_letter_code
_entity_poly.pdbx_strand_id
1 'polypeptide(L)'
;MLIQRARELAAAATTIGPRMLPCRCGAPRHVHRGRKRSGGHAPTACGRYRRDPADLLRERAQVGTGRSLGQDLAEYDRTRRRSRRAPRPKGHWSIGASDTTSCRKAIWYRENPPPGYTPAPTDRRAATAGILIHDSVAVRRRALYPWRLYEQRVTLPGLDRPSRYDEYDPITGVLYDFKTAGDWQWSQVGEKGPAEEVWDQAQLYALALVLAGELVREVRIIYFERKSGADEEFARPYDENAARRALARLIAIATALDLGTELPRDRSGPSNDPICRRYCPARIHCWNMAGAEKAGRSPESYTLIADKADIEWALADYDRHRAAKSDADKQQSIAKTLLEGVPYGTYGEYEYVRTGGRLKDPEPDLTARVRQLEAFWDNPPGERPSLAELDYPTKQGRTGGRDEVRRVRAAKRGSKGT
;
A
#
# COMPACT_ATOMS: atom_id res chain seq x y z
N MET A 1 -20.66 -25.87 -5.28
CA MET A 1 -20.31 -26.78 -6.40
C MET A 1 -19.56 -26.11 -7.55
N LEU A 2 -20.05 -25.00 -8.13
CA LEU A 2 -19.40 -24.38 -9.30
C LEU A 2 -17.96 -23.90 -9.04
N ILE A 3 -17.72 -23.16 -7.96
CA ILE A 3 -16.38 -22.67 -7.57
C ILE A 3 -15.42 -23.84 -7.30
N GLN A 4 -15.88 -24.85 -6.55
CA GLN A 4 -15.10 -26.05 -6.24
C GLN A 4 -14.66 -26.80 -7.51
N ARG A 5 -15.58 -26.97 -8.47
CA ARG A 5 -15.25 -27.57 -9.76
C ARG A 5 -14.27 -26.72 -10.59
N ALA A 6 -14.42 -25.40 -10.57
CA ALA A 6 -13.46 -24.49 -11.22
C ALA A 6 -12.05 -24.56 -10.58
N ARG A 7 -11.97 -24.76 -9.26
CA ARG A 7 -10.71 -25.01 -8.54
C ARG A 7 -10.05 -26.30 -8.99
N GLU A 8 -10.81 -27.40 -9.03
CA GLU A 8 -10.30 -28.71 -9.49
C GLU A 8 -9.73 -28.61 -10.91
N LEU A 9 -10.44 -27.91 -11.81
CA LEU A 9 -9.99 -27.66 -13.19
C LEU A 9 -8.74 -26.76 -13.27
N ALA A 10 -8.56 -25.84 -12.32
CA ALA A 10 -7.34 -25.02 -12.23
C ALA A 10 -6.15 -25.80 -11.64
N ALA A 11 -6.39 -26.79 -10.77
CA ALA A 11 -5.36 -27.61 -10.16
C ALA A 11 -4.87 -28.75 -11.06
N ALA A 12 -5.74 -29.35 -11.88
CA ALA A 12 -5.43 -30.55 -12.66
C ALA A 12 -4.50 -30.34 -13.88
N ALA A 13 -3.93 -29.14 -14.08
CA ALA A 13 -3.14 -28.76 -15.27
C ALA A 13 -3.80 -29.14 -16.62
N THR A 14 -5.11 -29.40 -16.62
CA THR A 14 -5.84 -29.83 -17.81
C THR A 14 -5.84 -28.71 -18.84
N THR A 15 -5.48 -29.08 -20.06
CA THR A 15 -5.47 -28.22 -21.25
C THR A 15 -6.75 -27.38 -21.29
N ILE A 16 -6.60 -26.07 -21.54
CA ILE A 16 -7.72 -25.19 -21.84
C ILE A 16 -8.36 -25.71 -23.12
N GLY A 17 -9.47 -26.43 -22.97
CA GLY A 17 -10.18 -27.05 -24.06
C GLY A 17 -11.60 -27.33 -23.59
N PRO A 18 -12.61 -27.14 -24.45
CA PRO A 18 -13.99 -27.31 -24.04
C PRO A 18 -14.22 -28.77 -23.64
N ARG A 19 -14.41 -29.05 -22.34
CA ARG A 19 -15.20 -30.21 -21.95
C ARG A 19 -16.63 -29.91 -22.34
N MET A 20 -16.95 -30.25 -23.59
CA MET A 20 -18.30 -30.10 -24.12
C MET A 20 -19.20 -31.00 -23.29
N LEU A 21 -20.05 -30.40 -22.47
CA LEU A 21 -21.17 -31.13 -21.88
C LEU A 21 -21.95 -31.79 -23.03
N PRO A 22 -22.46 -33.03 -22.85
CA PRO A 22 -23.37 -33.61 -23.82
C PRO A 22 -24.53 -32.64 -24.05
N CYS A 23 -25.11 -32.68 -25.26
CA CYS A 23 -26.34 -31.95 -25.56
C CYS A 23 -27.32 -32.10 -24.38
N ARG A 24 -28.17 -31.10 -24.11
CA ARG A 24 -29.29 -31.25 -23.15
C ARG A 24 -30.13 -32.52 -23.37
N CYS A 25 -30.05 -33.10 -24.56
CA CYS A 25 -30.67 -34.35 -25.00
C CYS A 25 -29.84 -35.63 -24.78
N GLY A 26 -28.64 -35.55 -24.20
CA GLY A 26 -27.76 -36.70 -23.94
C GLY A 26 -26.97 -37.23 -25.14
N ALA A 27 -27.18 -36.70 -26.36
CA ALA A 27 -26.60 -37.27 -27.58
C ALA A 27 -25.11 -36.88 -27.82
N PRO A 28 -24.29 -37.82 -28.36
CA PRO A 28 -22.93 -37.53 -28.83
C PRO A 28 -22.91 -36.60 -30.05
N ARG A 29 -21.83 -35.82 -30.21
CA ARG A 29 -21.68 -34.79 -31.25
C ARG A 29 -21.85 -35.28 -32.70
N HIS A 30 -21.41 -36.50 -33.00
CA HIS A 30 -21.56 -37.10 -34.33
C HIS A 30 -23.01 -37.47 -34.69
N VAL A 31 -23.92 -37.50 -33.69
CA VAL A 31 -25.33 -37.87 -33.85
C VAL A 31 -26.20 -36.64 -34.20
N HIS A 32 -25.70 -35.42 -33.99
CA HIS A 32 -26.38 -34.20 -34.40
C HIS A 32 -26.23 -33.91 -35.89
N ARG A 33 -26.93 -34.67 -36.73
CA ARG A 33 -27.24 -34.28 -38.11
C ARG A 33 -28.51 -33.43 -38.10
N GLY A 34 -28.38 -32.17 -37.73
CA GLY A 34 -29.46 -31.20 -37.89
C GLY A 34 -29.84 -31.09 -39.36
N ARG A 35 -31.11 -31.34 -39.70
CA ARG A 35 -31.66 -31.09 -41.04
C ARG A 35 -31.35 -29.64 -41.43
N LYS A 36 -30.68 -29.49 -42.58
CA LYS A 36 -30.30 -28.20 -43.17
C LYS A 36 -31.54 -27.34 -43.44
N ARG A 37 -31.65 -26.20 -42.76
CA ARG A 37 -32.21 -24.98 -43.34
C ARG A 37 -31.18 -23.86 -43.11
N SER A 38 -30.54 -23.47 -44.22
CA SER A 38 -29.65 -22.31 -44.43
C SER A 38 -28.44 -22.12 -43.50
N GLY A 39 -27.24 -22.24 -44.07
CA GLY A 39 -25.98 -21.72 -43.51
C GLY A 39 -25.22 -22.69 -42.63
N GLY A 40 -24.14 -23.28 -43.15
CA GLY A 40 -23.26 -24.16 -42.38
C GLY A 40 -22.52 -23.39 -41.30
N HIS A 41 -22.85 -23.64 -40.03
CA HIS A 41 -22.01 -23.27 -38.91
C HIS A 41 -20.90 -24.31 -38.72
N ALA A 42 -19.69 -23.86 -38.36
CA ALA A 42 -18.59 -24.76 -38.00
C ALA A 42 -19.04 -25.76 -36.90
N PRO A 43 -18.45 -26.98 -36.82
CA PRO A 43 -18.85 -28.02 -35.86
C PRO A 43 -18.91 -27.57 -34.39
N THR A 44 -18.33 -26.42 -34.04
CA THR A 44 -18.29 -25.80 -32.72
C THR A 44 -19.47 -24.86 -32.40
N ALA A 45 -20.38 -24.60 -33.35
CA ALA A 45 -21.35 -23.50 -33.25
C ALA A 45 -22.82 -23.95 -33.09
N CYS A 46 -23.08 -25.16 -32.57
CA CYS A 46 -24.44 -25.51 -32.15
C CYS A 46 -24.79 -24.78 -30.84
N GLY A 47 -25.79 -23.88 -30.88
CA GLY A 47 -26.24 -23.06 -29.75
C GLY A 47 -26.78 -23.82 -28.52
N ARG A 48 -26.80 -25.16 -28.57
CA ARG A 48 -27.18 -26.05 -27.46
C ARG A 48 -25.98 -26.67 -26.73
N TYR A 49 -24.76 -26.51 -27.23
CA TYR A 49 -23.54 -26.82 -26.47
C TYR A 49 -23.19 -25.62 -25.60
N ARG A 50 -23.62 -25.65 -24.34
CA ARG A 50 -23.12 -24.69 -23.36
C ARG A 50 -21.75 -25.18 -22.91
N ARG A 51 -20.75 -24.30 -22.99
CA ARG A 51 -19.47 -24.52 -22.31
C ARG A 51 -19.75 -24.73 -20.83
N ASP A 52 -18.99 -25.62 -20.18
CA ASP A 52 -19.11 -25.83 -18.73
C ASP A 52 -18.96 -24.46 -18.04
N PRO A 53 -19.95 -24.01 -17.25
CA PRO A 53 -19.83 -22.76 -16.51
C PRO A 53 -18.58 -22.70 -15.62
N ALA A 54 -18.05 -23.85 -15.18
CA ALA A 54 -16.81 -23.93 -14.40
C ALA A 54 -15.57 -23.59 -15.26
N ASP A 55 -15.53 -24.05 -16.52
CA ASP A 55 -14.45 -23.73 -17.47
C ASP A 55 -14.44 -22.22 -17.80
N LEU A 56 -15.62 -21.66 -18.07
CA LEU A 56 -15.79 -20.22 -18.32
C LEU A 56 -15.37 -19.38 -17.11
N LEU A 57 -15.71 -19.82 -15.91
CA LEU A 57 -15.36 -19.14 -14.67
C LEU A 57 -13.85 -19.21 -14.41
N ARG A 58 -13.22 -20.38 -14.64
CA ARG A 58 -11.76 -20.55 -14.55
C ARG A 58 -11.02 -19.64 -15.52
N GLU A 59 -11.44 -19.58 -16.79
CA GLU A 59 -10.82 -18.71 -17.81
C GLU A 59 -10.92 -17.24 -17.42
N ARG A 60 -12.10 -16.79 -16.97
CA ARG A 60 -12.28 -15.43 -16.46
C ARG A 60 -11.38 -15.13 -15.25
N ALA A 61 -11.21 -16.10 -14.35
CA ALA A 61 -10.31 -15.96 -13.21
C ALA A 61 -8.84 -15.83 -13.63
N GLN A 62 -8.38 -16.64 -14.60
CA GLN A 62 -7.01 -16.58 -15.15
C GLN A 62 -6.74 -15.28 -15.92
N VAL A 63 -7.70 -14.78 -16.70
CA VAL A 63 -7.55 -13.47 -17.36
C VAL A 63 -7.47 -12.35 -16.32
N GLY A 64 -8.27 -12.44 -15.25
CA GLY A 64 -8.29 -11.46 -14.17
C GLY A 64 -7.05 -11.44 -13.27
N THR A 65 -6.13 -12.41 -13.34
CA THR A 65 -4.84 -12.39 -12.61
C THR A 65 -3.73 -11.66 -13.36
N GLY A 66 -3.91 -11.38 -14.65
CA GLY A 66 -2.91 -10.68 -15.48
C GLY A 66 -3.23 -9.21 -15.73
N ARG A 67 -4.34 -8.70 -15.19
CA ARG A 67 -4.77 -7.31 -15.37
C ARG A 67 -4.25 -6.43 -14.25
N SER A 68 -3.75 -5.26 -14.60
CA SER A 68 -3.42 -4.25 -13.59
C SER A 68 -4.70 -3.66 -13.03
N LEU A 69 -4.61 -3.12 -11.82
CA LEU A 69 -5.77 -2.53 -11.17
C LEU A 69 -6.24 -1.28 -11.92
N GLY A 70 -5.32 -0.48 -12.47
CA GLY A 70 -5.68 0.61 -13.38
C GLY A 70 -6.56 0.17 -14.57
N GLN A 71 -6.33 -1.03 -15.13
CA GLN A 71 -7.17 -1.58 -16.21
C GLN A 71 -8.56 -1.98 -15.70
N ASP A 72 -8.65 -2.57 -14.51
CA ASP A 72 -9.93 -2.91 -13.87
C ASP A 72 -10.77 -1.64 -13.61
N LEU A 73 -10.15 -0.57 -13.09
CA LEU A 73 -10.86 0.68 -12.79
C LEU A 73 -11.46 1.33 -14.05
N ALA A 74 -10.75 1.25 -15.19
CA ALA A 74 -11.20 1.79 -16.48
C ALA A 74 -12.33 0.97 -17.13
N GLU A 75 -12.41 -0.34 -16.88
CA GLU A 75 -13.48 -1.20 -17.37
C GLU A 75 -14.78 -1.02 -16.57
N TYR A 76 -14.66 -0.82 -15.26
CA TYR A 76 -15.82 -0.60 -14.38
C TYR A 76 -16.61 0.68 -14.70
N ASP A 77 -15.94 1.78 -15.07
CA ASP A 77 -16.61 3.07 -15.31
C ASP A 77 -17.64 3.02 -16.47
N ARG A 78 -17.68 1.93 -17.24
CA ARG A 78 -18.65 1.68 -18.32
C ARG A 78 -19.98 1.05 -17.87
N THR A 79 -20.12 0.55 -16.65
CA THR A 79 -21.33 -0.19 -16.23
C THR A 79 -21.73 0.14 -14.79
N ARG A 80 -22.79 0.93 -14.57
CA ARG A 80 -23.13 1.42 -13.22
C ARG A 80 -24.60 1.28 -12.81
N ARG A 81 -24.81 0.77 -11.58
CA ARG A 81 -25.80 1.22 -10.58
C ARG A 81 -25.20 1.06 -9.17
N ARG A 82 -25.50 1.99 -8.26
CA ARG A 82 -24.86 2.16 -6.92
C ARG A 82 -25.72 1.60 -5.78
N SER A 83 -25.08 1.10 -4.72
CA SER A 83 -25.67 1.05 -3.38
C SER A 83 -24.63 1.36 -2.29
N ARG A 84 -25.10 1.82 -1.12
CA ARG A 84 -24.31 2.27 0.04
C ARG A 84 -24.50 1.31 1.23
N ARG A 85 -23.52 1.26 2.14
CA ARG A 85 -23.61 0.54 3.43
C ARG A 85 -23.06 1.36 4.61
N ALA A 86 -23.49 0.95 5.80
CA ALA A 86 -23.45 1.69 7.08
C ALA A 86 -22.20 1.40 7.97
N PRO A 87 -21.93 2.22 9.00
CA PRO A 87 -20.70 2.21 9.80
C PRO A 87 -20.65 1.14 10.91
N ARG A 88 -19.45 0.92 11.45
CA ARG A 88 -19.13 -0.09 12.49
C ARG A 88 -19.44 0.36 13.93
N PRO A 89 -19.81 -0.57 14.83
CA PRO A 89 -19.92 -0.30 16.26
C PRO A 89 -18.56 -0.27 16.97
N LYS A 90 -18.50 0.43 18.13
CA LYS A 90 -17.33 0.58 19.01
C LYS A 90 -17.38 -0.42 20.18
N GLY A 91 -16.21 -0.88 20.63
CA GLY A 91 -16.03 -1.61 21.90
C GLY A 91 -15.28 -2.93 21.73
N HIS A 92 -14.30 -3.18 22.61
CA HIS A 92 -13.29 -4.26 22.62
C HIS A 92 -12.15 -4.06 21.62
N TRP A 93 -11.08 -3.40 22.08
CA TRP A 93 -9.79 -3.40 21.37
C TRP A 93 -9.09 -4.72 21.72
N SER A 94 -8.53 -5.38 20.71
CA SER A 94 -7.77 -6.62 20.84
C SER A 94 -6.78 -6.70 19.67
N ILE A 95 -5.80 -7.59 19.76
CA ILE A 95 -4.74 -7.71 18.75
C ILE A 95 -5.26 -8.45 17.52
N GLY A 96 -4.92 -7.94 16.33
CA GLY A 96 -5.20 -8.63 15.05
C GLY A 96 -4.08 -8.46 14.05
N ALA A 97 -4.20 -9.06 12.86
CA ALA A 97 -3.10 -9.13 11.89
C ALA A 97 -2.54 -7.76 11.45
N SER A 98 -3.36 -6.69 11.47
CA SER A 98 -2.88 -5.33 11.18
C SER A 98 -1.91 -4.75 12.20
N ASP A 99 -1.84 -5.33 13.41
CA ASP A 99 -0.90 -4.91 14.45
C ASP A 99 0.54 -5.34 14.18
N THR A 100 0.80 -6.16 13.15
CA THR A 100 2.16 -6.42 12.62
C THR A 100 2.88 -5.14 12.21
N THR A 101 2.13 -4.13 11.75
CA THR A 101 2.67 -2.83 11.32
C THR A 101 2.65 -1.76 12.42
N SER A 102 2.07 -2.09 13.58
CA SER A 102 1.90 -1.17 14.71
C SER A 102 3.12 -1.20 15.64
N CYS A 103 3.43 -0.05 16.26
CA CYS A 103 4.42 0.00 17.35
C CYS A 103 3.86 -0.71 18.59
N ARG A 104 4.64 -1.63 19.17
CA ARG A 104 4.27 -2.41 20.38
C ARG A 104 3.86 -1.51 21.54
N LYS A 105 4.59 -0.43 21.79
CA LYS A 105 4.20 0.56 22.83
C LYS A 105 2.84 1.20 22.56
N ALA A 106 2.52 1.49 21.30
CA ALA A 106 1.23 2.07 20.95
C ALA A 106 0.09 1.06 21.13
N ILE A 107 0.34 -0.24 20.92
CA ILE A 107 -0.58 -1.33 21.28
C ILE A 107 -0.79 -1.32 22.79
N TRP A 108 0.28 -1.27 23.60
CA TRP A 108 0.16 -1.25 25.06
C TRP A 108 -0.69 -0.07 25.58
N TYR A 109 -0.50 1.15 25.07
CA TYR A 109 -1.36 2.29 25.46
C TYR A 109 -2.82 2.15 24.99
N ARG A 110 -3.08 1.39 23.93
CA ARG A 110 -4.42 1.14 23.42
C ARG A 110 -5.18 0.13 24.27
N GLU A 111 -4.50 -0.95 24.66
CA GLU A 111 -5.09 -2.08 25.39
C GLU A 111 -5.02 -1.88 26.92
N ASN A 112 -3.94 -1.28 27.43
CA ASN A 112 -3.67 -1.02 28.84
C ASN A 112 -3.40 0.48 29.08
N PRO A 113 -4.39 1.38 28.85
CA PRO A 113 -4.20 2.81 29.07
C PRO A 113 -3.95 3.10 30.57
N PRO A 114 -2.83 3.77 30.94
CA PRO A 114 -2.58 4.11 32.33
C PRO A 114 -3.58 5.16 32.85
N PRO A 115 -3.79 5.28 34.17
CA PRO A 115 -4.63 6.32 34.75
C PRO A 115 -4.24 7.72 34.23
N GLY A 116 -5.25 8.51 33.85
CA GLY A 116 -5.05 9.85 33.29
C GLY A 116 -4.61 9.89 31.82
N TYR A 117 -4.50 8.74 31.14
CA TYR A 117 -4.20 8.70 29.71
C TYR A 117 -5.30 9.34 28.87
N THR A 118 -4.95 10.36 28.10
CA THR A 118 -5.82 10.95 27.07
C THR A 118 -5.17 10.81 25.69
N PRO A 119 -5.81 10.10 24.74
CA PRO A 119 -5.31 10.01 23.37
C PRO A 119 -5.14 11.39 22.74
N ALA A 120 -3.94 11.66 22.24
CA ALA A 120 -3.65 12.90 21.53
C ALA A 120 -4.43 12.96 20.20
N PRO A 121 -4.87 14.16 19.77
CA PRO A 121 -5.50 14.31 18.47
C PRO A 121 -4.54 13.85 17.36
N THR A 122 -5.08 13.17 16.35
CA THR A 122 -4.32 12.59 15.25
C THR A 122 -4.89 13.07 13.93
N ASP A 123 -4.02 13.38 12.96
CA ASP A 123 -4.48 13.66 11.60
C ASP A 123 -4.90 12.36 10.92
N ARG A 124 -6.20 12.24 10.64
CA ARG A 124 -6.80 11.05 10.03
C ARG A 124 -7.12 11.24 8.54
N ARG A 125 -6.80 12.39 7.93
CA ARG A 125 -7.16 12.68 6.53
C ARG A 125 -6.60 11.64 5.57
N ALA A 126 -5.34 11.23 5.76
CA ALA A 126 -4.71 10.19 4.95
C ALA A 126 -5.41 8.83 5.09
N ALA A 127 -5.79 8.45 6.32
CA ALA A 127 -6.51 7.21 6.58
C ALA A 127 -7.92 7.24 5.96
N THR A 128 -8.63 8.37 6.08
CA THR A 128 -9.94 8.56 5.45
C THR A 128 -9.85 8.48 3.92
N ALA A 129 -8.86 9.14 3.31
CA ALA A 129 -8.62 9.03 1.88
C ALA A 129 -8.33 7.59 1.46
N GLY A 130 -7.52 6.86 2.24
CA GLY A 130 -7.25 5.45 2.04
C GLY A 130 -8.51 4.59 2.06
N ILE A 131 -9.39 4.78 3.05
CA ILE A 131 -10.67 4.06 3.16
C ILE A 131 -11.55 4.34 1.94
N LEU A 132 -11.68 5.60 1.51
CA LEU A 132 -12.49 5.96 0.34
C LEU A 132 -11.96 5.32 -0.95
N ILE A 133 -10.64 5.23 -1.10
CA ILE A 133 -10.00 4.56 -2.22
C ILE A 133 -10.26 3.04 -2.15
N HIS A 134 -10.04 2.40 -1.00
CA HIS A 134 -10.33 0.98 -0.80
C HIS A 134 -11.79 0.65 -1.12
N ASP A 135 -12.74 1.40 -0.58
CA ASP A 135 -14.17 1.19 -0.80
C ASP A 135 -14.51 1.31 -2.30
N SER A 136 -13.96 2.34 -2.96
CA SER A 136 -14.13 2.51 -4.42
C SER A 136 -13.56 1.32 -5.19
N VAL A 137 -12.33 0.89 -4.89
CA VAL A 137 -11.67 -0.24 -5.54
C VAL A 137 -12.45 -1.55 -5.32
N ALA A 138 -12.86 -1.84 -4.09
CA ALA A 138 -13.58 -3.06 -3.74
C ALA A 138 -14.95 -3.13 -4.45
N VAL A 139 -15.69 -2.01 -4.49
CA VAL A 139 -16.96 -1.92 -5.23
C VAL A 139 -16.74 -2.19 -6.72
N ARG A 140 -15.64 -1.68 -7.27
CA ARG A 140 -15.30 -1.82 -8.68
C ARG A 140 -14.93 -3.26 -9.05
N ARG A 141 -13.99 -3.83 -8.30
CA ARG A 141 -13.53 -5.20 -8.52
C ARG A 141 -14.65 -6.22 -8.27
N ARG A 142 -15.54 -6.00 -7.30
CA ARG A 142 -16.68 -6.90 -7.07
C ARG A 142 -17.62 -6.99 -8.28
N ALA A 143 -17.79 -5.92 -9.05
CA ALA A 143 -18.60 -5.97 -10.27
C ALA A 143 -17.90 -6.72 -11.41
N LEU A 144 -16.58 -6.59 -11.53
CA LEU A 144 -15.77 -7.24 -12.56
C LEU A 144 -15.52 -8.73 -12.26
N TYR A 145 -15.26 -9.04 -10.99
CA TYR A 145 -14.91 -10.36 -10.49
C TYR A 145 -15.90 -10.79 -9.38
N PRO A 146 -17.17 -11.06 -9.74
CA PRO A 146 -18.23 -11.36 -8.77
C PRO A 146 -18.04 -12.69 -8.02
N TRP A 147 -17.13 -13.56 -8.46
CA TRP A 147 -16.79 -14.80 -7.75
C TRP A 147 -15.72 -14.63 -6.67
N ARG A 148 -15.01 -13.50 -6.66
CA ARG A 148 -14.01 -13.20 -5.64
C ARG A 148 -14.71 -12.75 -4.36
N LEU A 149 -14.05 -13.01 -3.24
CA LEU A 149 -14.52 -12.64 -1.92
C LEU A 149 -13.83 -11.34 -1.50
N TYR A 150 -14.59 -10.43 -0.88
CA TYR A 150 -14.09 -9.10 -0.54
C TYR A 150 -14.46 -8.75 0.89
N GLU A 151 -13.53 -8.15 1.62
CA GLU A 151 -13.74 -7.63 2.98
C GLU A 151 -14.32 -8.67 3.95
N GLN A 152 -13.99 -9.95 3.76
CA GLN A 152 -14.48 -11.02 4.64
C GLN A 152 -13.66 -11.08 5.92
N ARG A 153 -14.33 -11.44 7.02
CA ARG A 153 -13.67 -11.64 8.30
C ARG A 153 -12.98 -13.00 8.32
N VAL A 154 -11.79 -13.03 8.90
CA VAL A 154 -11.01 -14.24 9.14
C VAL A 154 -10.50 -14.24 10.57
N THR A 155 -10.43 -15.42 11.19
CA THR A 155 -9.92 -15.60 12.55
C THR A 155 -8.56 -16.28 12.49
N LEU A 156 -7.68 -15.88 13.41
CA LEU A 156 -6.37 -16.49 13.59
C LEU A 156 -6.32 -17.09 15.00
N PRO A 157 -5.92 -18.36 15.15
CA PRO A 157 -5.77 -18.96 16.46
C PRO A 157 -4.83 -18.14 17.35
N GLY A 158 -5.21 -17.96 18.62
CA GLY A 158 -4.44 -17.18 19.59
C GLY A 158 -4.58 -15.67 19.46
N LEU A 159 -5.43 -15.15 18.56
CA LEU A 159 -5.78 -13.73 18.48
C LEU A 159 -7.29 -13.53 18.67
N ASP A 160 -7.66 -12.62 19.56
CA ASP A 160 -9.07 -12.39 19.88
C ASP A 160 -9.79 -11.47 18.88
N ARG A 161 -9.04 -10.74 18.03
CA ARG A 161 -9.63 -9.86 17.02
C ARG A 161 -9.75 -10.57 15.68
N PRO A 162 -10.98 -10.75 15.15
CA PRO A 162 -11.17 -11.12 13.76
C PRO A 162 -10.51 -10.09 12.86
N SER A 163 -9.68 -10.59 11.96
CA SER A 163 -9.01 -9.82 10.92
C SER A 163 -9.89 -9.74 9.68
N ARG A 164 -9.54 -8.87 8.73
CA ARG A 164 -10.31 -8.69 7.49
C ARG A 164 -9.35 -8.44 6.35
N TYR A 165 -9.38 -9.32 5.34
CA TYR A 165 -8.63 -9.14 4.11
C TYR A 165 -9.43 -8.30 3.10
N ASP A 166 -8.74 -7.67 2.15
CA ASP A 166 -9.39 -6.80 1.17
C ASP A 166 -10.06 -7.63 0.05
N GLU A 167 -9.32 -8.53 -0.59
CA GLU A 167 -9.86 -9.40 -1.64
C GLU A 167 -9.17 -10.77 -1.72
N TYR A 168 -9.93 -11.82 -2.00
CA TYR A 168 -9.44 -13.17 -2.23
C TYR A 168 -10.10 -13.81 -3.45
N ASP A 169 -9.30 -14.39 -4.34
CA ASP A 169 -9.79 -15.21 -5.45
C ASP A 169 -9.72 -16.70 -5.09
N PRO A 170 -10.88 -17.33 -4.78
CA PRO A 170 -10.89 -18.74 -4.39
C PRO A 170 -10.47 -19.66 -5.53
N ILE A 171 -10.57 -19.25 -6.79
CA ILE A 171 -10.30 -20.12 -7.94
C ILE A 171 -8.81 -20.23 -8.19
N THR A 172 -8.11 -19.09 -8.16
CA THR A 172 -6.66 -19.02 -8.42
C THR A 172 -5.83 -19.14 -7.14
N GLY A 173 -6.46 -18.98 -5.97
CA GLY A 173 -5.78 -18.99 -4.68
C GLY A 173 -4.91 -17.76 -4.46
N VAL A 174 -5.28 -16.62 -5.04
CA VAL A 174 -4.55 -15.36 -4.92
C VAL A 174 -5.26 -14.46 -3.92
N LEU A 175 -4.53 -14.02 -2.90
CA LEU A 175 -4.97 -13.03 -1.93
C LEU A 175 -4.42 -11.65 -2.32
N TYR A 176 -5.25 -10.61 -2.25
CA TYR A 176 -4.89 -9.23 -2.53
C TYR A 176 -5.06 -8.37 -1.27
N ASP A 177 -4.04 -7.58 -0.96
CA ASP A 177 -4.05 -6.52 0.04
C ASP A 177 -3.76 -5.18 -0.64
N PHE A 178 -4.65 -4.20 -0.45
CA PHE A 178 -4.53 -2.88 -1.06
C PHE A 178 -3.86 -1.92 -0.09
N LYS A 179 -3.04 -1.02 -0.63
CA LYS A 179 -2.36 0.03 0.13
C LYS A 179 -2.44 1.34 -0.63
N THR A 180 -2.48 2.46 0.10
CA THR A 180 -2.42 3.80 -0.50
C THR A 180 -1.19 4.55 0.00
N ALA A 181 -0.39 5.07 -0.93
CA ALA A 181 0.84 5.78 -0.64
C ALA A 181 0.72 7.26 -1.01
N GLY A 182 1.26 8.12 -0.16
CA GLY A 182 1.61 9.49 -0.57
C GLY A 182 3.00 9.51 -1.23
N ASP A 183 3.37 10.63 -1.84
CA ASP A 183 4.58 10.79 -2.68
C ASP A 183 5.85 10.16 -2.06
N TRP A 184 6.12 10.41 -0.77
CA TRP A 184 7.29 9.84 -0.09
C TRP A 184 7.24 8.31 0.02
N GLN A 185 6.11 7.76 0.48
CA GLN A 185 5.94 6.32 0.61
C GLN A 185 5.93 5.64 -0.76
N TRP A 186 5.39 6.31 -1.78
CA TRP A 186 5.37 5.83 -3.16
C TRP A 186 6.78 5.73 -3.75
N SER A 187 7.66 6.69 -3.45
CA SER A 187 9.09 6.60 -3.81
C SER A 187 9.75 5.41 -3.12
N GLN A 188 9.56 5.27 -1.80
CA GLN A 188 10.17 4.18 -1.02
C GLN A 188 9.73 2.80 -1.49
N VAL A 189 8.42 2.61 -1.71
CA VAL A 189 7.87 1.35 -2.25
C VAL A 189 8.35 1.11 -3.67
N GLY A 190 8.46 2.17 -4.47
CA GLY A 190 9.08 2.10 -5.79
C GLY A 190 10.52 1.58 -5.74
N GLU A 191 11.34 2.07 -4.83
CA GLU A 191 12.77 1.70 -4.77
C GLU A 191 13.01 0.33 -4.12
N LYS A 192 12.27 0.03 -3.04
CA LYS A 192 12.56 -1.10 -2.14
C LYS A 192 11.49 -2.20 -2.16
N GLY A 193 10.31 -1.92 -2.70
CA GLY A 193 9.13 -2.78 -2.54
C GLY A 193 8.44 -2.58 -1.18
N PRO A 194 7.42 -3.40 -0.89
CA PRO A 194 6.73 -3.37 0.40
C PRO A 194 7.67 -3.80 1.53
N ALA A 195 7.56 -3.15 2.70
CA ALA A 195 8.29 -3.56 3.90
C ALA A 195 7.83 -4.94 4.38
N GLU A 196 8.70 -5.68 5.07
CA GLU A 196 8.41 -7.05 5.51
C GLU A 196 7.20 -7.13 6.45
N GLU A 197 6.93 -6.12 7.27
CA GLU A 197 5.76 -6.08 8.14
C GLU A 197 4.44 -6.00 7.34
N VAL A 198 4.48 -5.40 6.14
CA VAL A 198 3.33 -5.38 5.24
C VAL A 198 3.13 -6.74 4.60
N TRP A 199 4.22 -7.45 4.28
CA TRP A 199 4.15 -8.84 3.86
C TRP A 199 3.63 -9.75 4.96
N ASP A 200 4.11 -9.60 6.19
CA ASP A 200 3.64 -10.35 7.36
C ASP A 200 2.13 -10.21 7.53
N GLN A 201 1.60 -8.99 7.42
CA GLN A 201 0.16 -8.74 7.49
C GLN A 201 -0.61 -9.55 6.44
N ALA A 202 -0.17 -9.52 5.18
CA ALA A 202 -0.85 -10.18 4.09
C ALA A 202 -0.69 -11.71 4.14
N GLN A 203 0.48 -12.22 4.56
CA GLN A 203 0.73 -13.64 4.80
C GLN A 203 -0.12 -14.18 5.97
N LEU A 204 -0.40 -13.38 7.00
CA LEU A 204 -1.32 -13.75 8.08
C LEU A 204 -2.76 -13.93 7.60
N TYR A 205 -3.23 -13.08 6.69
CA TYR A 205 -4.54 -13.27 6.08
C TYR A 205 -4.58 -14.56 5.24
N ALA A 206 -3.49 -14.86 4.51
CA ALA A 206 -3.36 -16.11 3.77
C ALA A 206 -3.40 -17.34 4.70
N LEU A 207 -2.66 -17.31 5.82
CA LEU A 207 -2.69 -18.37 6.82
C LEU A 207 -4.10 -18.59 7.39
N ALA A 208 -4.83 -17.51 7.69
CA ALA A 208 -6.20 -17.62 8.20
C ALA A 208 -7.14 -18.33 7.22
N LEU A 209 -6.99 -18.06 5.92
CA LEU A 209 -7.72 -18.73 4.86
C LEU A 209 -7.32 -20.21 4.74
N VAL A 210 -6.02 -20.52 4.78
CA VAL A 210 -5.52 -21.91 4.75
C VAL A 210 -6.05 -22.72 5.93
N LEU A 211 -6.05 -22.15 7.14
CA LEU A 211 -6.61 -22.79 8.34
C LEU A 211 -8.13 -22.99 8.24
N ALA A 212 -8.82 -22.18 7.46
CA ALA A 212 -10.24 -22.36 7.13
C ALA A 212 -10.49 -23.39 6.01
N GLY A 213 -9.45 -24.06 5.51
CA GLY A 213 -9.53 -25.06 4.44
C GLY A 213 -9.51 -24.47 3.02
N GLU A 214 -9.19 -23.18 2.88
CA GLU A 214 -9.10 -22.53 1.58
C GLU A 214 -7.72 -22.71 0.94
N LEU A 215 -7.68 -22.74 -0.38
CA LEU A 215 -6.42 -22.81 -1.13
C LEU A 215 -5.81 -21.41 -1.27
N VAL A 216 -4.60 -21.20 -0.76
CA VAL A 216 -3.82 -19.98 -1.03
C VAL A 216 -2.45 -20.35 -1.58
N ARG A 217 -2.10 -19.74 -2.71
CA ARG A 217 -0.85 -19.98 -3.45
C ARG A 217 0.05 -18.76 -3.45
N GLU A 218 -0.55 -17.58 -3.56
CA GLU A 218 0.17 -16.33 -3.77
C GLU A 218 -0.51 -15.19 -3.02
N VAL A 219 0.30 -14.28 -2.51
CA VAL A 219 -0.12 -13.03 -1.87
C VAL A 219 0.36 -11.87 -2.73
N ARG A 220 -0.55 -10.94 -3.01
CA ARG A 220 -0.30 -9.74 -3.79
C ARG A 220 -0.59 -8.50 -2.96
N ILE A 221 0.32 -7.53 -3.01
CA ILE A 221 0.11 -6.21 -2.42
C ILE A 221 0.06 -5.20 -3.54
N ILE A 222 -1.03 -4.44 -3.62
CA ILE A 222 -1.20 -3.40 -4.64
C ILE A 222 -1.18 -2.03 -3.97
N TYR A 223 -0.19 -1.22 -4.33
CA TYR A 223 -0.08 0.17 -3.90
C TYR A 223 -0.74 1.10 -4.91
N PHE A 224 -1.44 2.10 -4.40
CA PHE A 224 -1.96 3.23 -5.17
C PHE A 224 -1.32 4.53 -4.73
N GLU A 225 -0.80 5.29 -5.69
CA GLU A 225 -0.39 6.66 -5.45
C GLU A 225 -1.61 7.58 -5.37
N ARG A 226 -1.82 8.21 -4.20
CA ARG A 226 -3.01 9.06 -3.96
C ARG A 226 -3.10 10.27 -4.91
N LYS A 227 -1.97 10.71 -5.46
CA LYS A 227 -1.87 11.93 -6.28
C LYS A 227 -2.19 11.69 -7.75
N SER A 228 -1.58 10.65 -8.34
CA SER A 228 -1.70 10.38 -9.78
C SER A 228 -2.73 9.29 -10.10
N GLY A 229 -3.08 8.45 -9.12
CA GLY A 229 -3.86 7.24 -9.34
C GLY A 229 -3.04 6.08 -9.93
N ALA A 230 -1.73 6.22 -10.09
CA ALA A 230 -0.86 5.14 -10.52
C ALA A 230 -0.88 3.97 -9.53
N ASP A 231 -0.79 2.75 -10.06
CA ASP A 231 -0.75 1.51 -9.28
C ASP A 231 0.54 0.71 -9.50
N GLU A 232 1.00 0.06 -8.44
CA GLU A 232 2.11 -0.89 -8.48
C GLU A 232 1.74 -2.16 -7.71
N GLU A 233 1.97 -3.29 -8.35
CA GLU A 233 1.68 -4.60 -7.81
C GLU A 233 2.97 -5.35 -7.47
N PHE A 234 2.96 -6.00 -6.31
CA PHE A 234 4.02 -6.86 -5.83
C PHE A 234 3.44 -8.21 -5.47
N ALA A 235 4.12 -9.29 -5.85
CA ALA A 235 3.66 -10.65 -5.59
C ALA A 235 4.75 -11.46 -4.87
N ARG A 236 4.33 -12.33 -3.95
CA ARG A 236 5.16 -13.39 -3.36
C ARG A 236 4.32 -14.66 -3.20
N PRO A 237 4.92 -15.85 -3.31
CA PRO A 237 4.26 -17.09 -2.91
C PRO A 237 3.77 -17.01 -1.46
N TYR A 238 2.71 -17.76 -1.14
CA TYR A 238 2.33 -17.98 0.25
C TYR A 238 3.46 -18.72 0.96
N ASP A 239 3.92 -18.17 2.09
CA ASP A 239 4.93 -18.78 2.95
C ASP A 239 4.33 -18.99 4.34
N GLU A 240 3.93 -20.23 4.60
CA GLU A 240 3.34 -20.63 5.89
C GLU A 240 4.30 -20.40 7.06
N ASN A 241 5.60 -20.60 6.87
CA ASN A 241 6.57 -20.40 7.94
C ASN A 241 6.71 -18.92 8.28
N ALA A 242 6.75 -18.03 7.28
CA ALA A 242 6.71 -16.59 7.50
C ALA A 242 5.43 -16.17 8.23
N ALA A 243 4.27 -16.66 7.77
CA ALA A 243 2.99 -16.35 8.40
C ALA A 243 2.93 -16.82 9.86
N ARG A 244 3.43 -18.02 10.17
CA ARG A 244 3.49 -18.56 11.54
C ARG A 244 4.46 -17.79 12.42
N ARG A 245 5.60 -17.33 11.91
CA ARG A 245 6.52 -16.43 12.65
C ARG A 245 5.84 -15.11 12.98
N ALA A 246 5.11 -14.52 12.02
CA ALA A 246 4.33 -13.31 12.27
C ALA A 246 3.23 -13.53 13.31
N LEU A 247 2.52 -14.67 13.25
CA LEU A 247 1.50 -15.02 14.23
C LEU A 247 2.09 -15.20 15.62
N ALA A 248 3.22 -15.91 15.74
CA ALA A 248 3.92 -16.11 17.01
C ALA A 248 4.34 -14.78 17.64
N ARG A 249 4.80 -13.80 16.83
CA ARG A 249 5.10 -12.44 17.33
C ARG A 249 3.86 -11.76 17.89
N LEU A 250 2.72 -11.84 17.21
CA LEU A 250 1.46 -11.25 17.71
C LEU A 250 0.94 -11.95 18.97
N ILE A 251 1.05 -13.28 19.04
CA ILE A 251 0.69 -14.05 20.24
C ILE A 251 1.59 -13.64 21.41
N ALA A 252 2.90 -13.51 21.20
CA ALA A 252 3.81 -13.04 22.25
C ALA A 252 3.44 -11.64 22.76
N ILE A 253 3.00 -10.74 21.88
CA ILE A 253 2.48 -9.42 22.27
C ILE A 253 1.20 -9.57 23.09
N ALA A 254 0.26 -10.42 22.67
CA ALA A 254 -0.99 -10.68 23.39
C ALA A 254 -0.73 -11.24 24.79
N THR A 255 0.09 -12.28 24.88
CA THR A 255 0.51 -12.87 26.15
C THR A 255 1.19 -11.86 27.06
N ALA A 256 2.06 -11.00 26.53
CA ALA A 256 2.68 -9.95 27.34
C ALA A 256 1.65 -8.95 27.88
N LEU A 257 0.62 -8.59 27.11
CA LEU A 257 -0.47 -7.74 27.59
C LEU A 257 -1.30 -8.43 28.68
N ASP A 258 -1.64 -9.71 28.50
CA ASP A 258 -2.42 -10.49 29.47
C ASP A 258 -1.67 -10.63 30.80
N LEU A 259 -0.34 -10.75 30.74
CA LEU A 259 0.54 -10.77 31.91
C LEU A 259 0.78 -9.37 32.51
N GLY A 260 0.15 -8.32 31.98
CA GLY A 260 0.35 -6.95 32.44
C GLY A 260 1.75 -6.39 32.15
N THR A 261 2.51 -7.03 31.27
CA THR A 261 3.87 -6.62 30.93
C THR A 261 3.85 -5.39 30.02
N GLU A 262 4.66 -4.40 30.36
CA GLU A 262 4.81 -3.20 29.56
C GLU A 262 5.56 -3.51 28.26
N LEU A 263 4.94 -3.19 27.12
CA LEU A 263 5.55 -3.44 25.82
C LEU A 263 6.62 -2.39 25.47
N PRO A 264 7.69 -2.76 24.75
CA PRO A 264 8.77 -1.84 24.40
C PRO A 264 8.36 -0.83 23.30
N ARG A 265 9.14 0.25 23.20
CA ARG A 265 9.05 1.23 22.11
C ARG A 265 9.83 0.72 20.90
N ASP A 266 9.21 0.77 19.72
CA ASP A 266 9.83 0.34 18.45
C ASP A 266 10.24 1.52 17.55
N ARG A 267 10.02 2.74 18.03
CA ARG A 267 10.06 3.96 17.21
C ARG A 267 11.01 4.95 17.86
N SER A 268 11.68 5.75 17.03
CA SER A 268 12.73 6.68 17.48
C SER A 268 12.21 7.94 18.18
N GLY A 269 10.90 8.20 18.14
CA GLY A 269 10.27 9.31 18.85
C GLY A 269 9.80 10.49 17.99
N PRO A 270 9.04 11.42 18.58
CA PRO A 270 8.29 12.46 17.86
C PRO A 270 9.14 13.55 17.20
N SER A 271 10.41 13.72 17.57
CA SER A 271 11.30 14.70 16.95
C SER A 271 11.66 14.30 15.52
N ASN A 272 11.95 13.01 15.30
CA ASN A 272 12.46 12.50 14.02
C ASN A 272 11.54 11.49 13.32
N ASP A 273 10.58 10.87 14.01
CA ASP A 273 9.63 9.93 13.43
C ASP A 273 8.26 10.60 13.18
N PRO A 274 7.84 10.80 11.91
CA PRO A 274 6.53 11.37 11.58
C PRO A 274 5.35 10.60 12.18
N ILE A 275 5.48 9.28 12.38
CA ILE A 275 4.44 8.44 12.97
C ILE A 275 4.26 8.81 14.43
N CYS A 276 5.34 8.86 15.21
CA CYS A 276 5.26 9.34 16.60
C CYS A 276 4.79 10.80 16.67
N ARG A 277 5.25 11.66 15.77
CA ARG A 277 4.95 13.10 15.78
C ARG A 277 3.49 13.42 15.49
N ARG A 278 2.90 12.79 14.46
CA ARG A 278 1.62 13.21 13.87
C ARG A 278 0.50 12.18 13.99
N TYR A 279 0.85 10.90 13.92
CA TYR A 279 -0.14 9.83 13.71
C TYR A 279 -0.35 8.95 14.95
N CYS A 280 0.57 8.95 15.91
CA CYS A 280 0.44 8.18 17.13
C CYS A 280 -0.43 8.93 18.17
N PRO A 281 -1.56 8.35 18.61
CA PRO A 281 -2.39 8.95 19.67
C PRO A 281 -1.71 8.89 21.03
N ALA A 282 -0.83 7.91 21.26
CA ALA A 282 -0.16 7.74 22.55
C ALA A 282 1.04 8.68 22.75
N ARG A 283 1.42 9.47 21.75
CA ARG A 283 2.71 10.19 21.72
C ARG A 283 2.96 11.10 22.92
N ILE A 284 1.92 11.78 23.43
CA ILE A 284 2.05 12.76 24.52
C ILE A 284 2.50 12.06 25.80
N HIS A 285 1.80 10.98 26.18
CA HIS A 285 2.14 10.18 27.35
C HIS A 285 3.37 9.31 27.13
N CYS A 286 3.48 8.66 25.96
CA CYS A 286 4.56 7.74 25.63
C CYS A 286 5.96 8.37 25.72
N TRP A 287 6.07 9.66 25.41
CA TRP A 287 7.34 10.39 25.40
C TRP A 287 7.42 11.49 26.46
N ASN A 288 6.51 11.47 27.45
CA ASN A 288 6.38 12.46 28.51
C ASN A 288 6.64 13.90 28.01
N MET A 289 5.89 14.32 27.00
CA MET A 289 6.15 15.58 26.29
C MET A 289 6.18 16.79 27.23
N ALA A 290 5.27 16.84 28.20
CA ALA A 290 5.20 17.91 29.19
C ALA A 290 6.41 17.91 30.15
N GLY A 291 6.84 16.73 30.60
CA GLY A 291 8.05 16.59 31.41
C GLY A 291 9.30 17.01 30.66
N ALA A 292 9.40 16.60 29.39
CA ALA A 292 10.51 16.96 28.50
C ALA A 292 10.60 18.47 28.28
N GLU A 293 9.46 19.11 27.96
CA GLU A 293 9.37 20.56 27.79
C GLU A 293 9.77 21.31 29.06
N LYS A 294 9.23 20.91 30.23
CA LYS A 294 9.59 21.52 31.52
C LYS A 294 11.08 21.38 31.85
N ALA A 295 11.69 20.26 31.44
CA ALA A 295 13.11 20.00 31.64
C ALA A 295 14.01 20.66 30.57
N GLY A 296 13.43 21.35 29.56
CA GLY A 296 14.20 21.92 28.45
C GLY A 296 14.91 20.87 27.59
N ARG A 297 14.39 19.63 27.55
CA ARG A 297 14.97 18.50 26.81
C ARG A 297 14.05 18.05 25.69
N SER A 298 14.60 17.46 24.64
CA SER A 298 13.78 16.75 23.66
C SER A 298 13.02 15.58 24.33
N PRO A 299 11.82 15.20 23.86
CA PRO A 299 11.06 14.07 24.40
C PRO A 299 11.84 12.77 24.44
N GLU A 300 12.64 12.49 23.42
CA GLU A 300 13.52 11.32 23.34
C GLU A 300 14.57 11.33 24.43
N SER A 301 15.39 12.40 24.50
CA SER A 301 16.42 12.54 25.52
C SER A 301 15.83 12.44 26.93
N TYR A 302 14.73 13.15 27.20
CA TYR A 302 14.10 13.10 28.52
C TYR A 302 13.60 11.69 28.89
N THR A 303 13.07 10.95 27.92
CA THR A 303 12.48 9.61 28.16
C THR A 303 13.53 8.50 28.23
N LEU A 304 14.60 8.60 27.45
CA LEU A 304 15.56 7.50 27.24
C LEU A 304 16.89 7.68 27.96
N ILE A 305 17.24 8.91 28.35
CA ILE A 305 18.56 9.21 28.93
C ILE A 305 18.38 9.66 30.38
N ALA A 306 18.60 8.73 31.30
CA ALA A 306 18.43 8.91 32.73
C ALA A 306 19.75 9.21 33.44
N ASP A 307 20.85 8.57 33.04
CA ASP A 307 22.14 8.66 33.75
C ASP A 307 23.35 8.83 32.82
N LYS A 308 24.55 8.79 33.42
CA LYS A 308 25.82 8.95 32.71
C LYS A 308 26.06 7.83 31.70
N ALA A 309 25.67 6.59 31.99
CA ALA A 309 25.86 5.47 31.08
C ALA A 309 24.98 5.63 29.82
N ASP A 310 23.75 6.11 29.98
CA ASP A 310 22.88 6.43 28.84
C ASP A 310 23.46 7.56 27.97
N ILE A 311 24.04 8.58 28.59
CA ILE A 311 24.71 9.68 27.88
C ILE A 311 25.90 9.14 27.07
N GLU A 312 26.75 8.32 27.69
CA GLU A 312 27.90 7.71 27.01
C GLU A 312 27.45 6.82 25.84
N TRP A 313 26.39 6.03 26.03
CA TRP A 313 25.78 5.24 24.96
C TRP A 313 25.30 6.11 23.80
N ALA A 314 24.57 7.20 24.07
CA ALA A 314 24.04 8.08 23.04
C ALA A 314 25.15 8.81 22.27
N LEU A 315 26.21 9.24 22.96
CA LEU A 315 27.39 9.86 22.34
C LEU A 315 28.14 8.85 21.45
N ALA A 316 28.32 7.62 21.93
CA ALA A 316 28.94 6.56 21.14
C ALA A 316 28.11 6.22 19.90
N ASP A 317 26.77 6.17 20.03
CA ASP A 317 25.87 5.92 18.89
C ASP A 317 25.92 7.05 17.85
N TYR A 318 25.92 8.30 18.31
CA TYR A 318 26.10 9.46 17.46
C TYR A 318 27.43 9.39 16.68
N ASP A 319 28.55 9.09 17.35
CA ASP A 319 29.86 9.03 16.69
C ASP A 319 29.91 7.89 15.66
N ARG A 320 29.38 6.70 15.98
CA ARG A 320 29.27 5.58 15.02
C ARG A 320 28.52 5.99 13.76
N HIS A 321 27.36 6.63 13.91
CA HIS A 321 26.55 7.05 12.76
C HIS A 321 27.18 8.21 11.98
N ARG A 322 27.84 9.14 12.66
CA ARG A 322 28.63 10.22 12.03
C ARG A 322 29.76 9.64 11.19
N ALA A 323 30.51 8.68 11.73
CA ALA A 323 31.60 8.00 11.01
C ALA A 323 31.06 7.24 9.79
N ALA A 324 30.02 6.41 9.96
CA ALA A 324 29.40 5.66 8.88
C ALA A 324 28.86 6.58 7.76
N LYS A 325 28.25 7.72 8.11
CA LYS A 325 27.83 8.72 7.13
C LYS A 325 29.03 9.30 6.37
N SER A 326 30.08 9.69 7.08
CA SER A 326 31.27 10.26 6.44
C SER A 326 31.89 9.28 5.45
N ASP A 327 31.97 8.00 5.81
CA ASP A 327 32.51 6.97 4.93
C ASP A 327 31.59 6.70 3.74
N ALA A 328 30.27 6.65 3.94
CA ALA A 328 29.30 6.53 2.86
C ALA A 328 29.39 7.71 1.87
N ASP A 329 29.52 8.94 2.36
CA ASP A 329 29.65 10.15 1.52
C ASP A 329 30.95 10.12 0.69
N LYS A 330 32.06 9.65 1.28
CA LYS A 330 33.33 9.43 0.56
C LYS A 330 33.17 8.39 -0.55
N GLN A 331 32.60 7.23 -0.23
CA GLN A 331 32.39 6.14 -1.21
C GLN A 331 31.44 6.58 -2.32
N GLN A 332 30.38 7.33 -1.99
CA GLN A 332 29.47 7.90 -2.98
C GLN A 332 30.20 8.89 -3.90
N SER A 333 31.09 9.72 -3.36
CA SER A 333 31.87 10.68 -4.16
C SER A 333 32.80 9.97 -5.14
N ILE A 334 33.50 8.91 -4.70
CA ILE A 334 34.33 8.06 -5.58
C ILE A 334 33.47 7.45 -6.68
N ALA A 335 32.34 6.85 -6.34
CA ALA A 335 31.42 6.26 -7.31
C ALA A 335 30.87 7.30 -8.30
N LYS A 336 30.63 8.54 -7.87
CA LYS A 336 30.18 9.62 -8.74
C LYS A 336 31.25 10.00 -9.77
N THR A 337 32.51 10.10 -9.38
CA THR A 337 33.62 10.36 -10.30
C THR A 337 33.76 9.26 -11.35
N LEU A 338 33.52 7.98 -10.98
CA LEU A 338 33.51 6.87 -11.93
C LEU A 338 32.38 6.94 -12.98
N LEU A 339 31.33 7.73 -12.74
CA LEU A 339 30.21 7.93 -13.66
C LEU A 339 30.39 9.13 -14.59
N GLU A 340 31.47 9.91 -14.43
CA GLU A 340 31.72 11.07 -15.28
C GLU A 340 31.94 10.63 -16.74
N GLY A 341 31.17 11.22 -17.66
CA GLY A 341 31.18 10.87 -19.08
C GLY A 341 30.37 9.62 -19.45
N VAL A 342 29.79 8.91 -18.48
CA VAL A 342 28.87 7.81 -18.75
C VAL A 342 27.54 8.36 -19.29
N PRO A 343 27.02 7.85 -20.42
CA PRO A 343 25.72 8.29 -20.92
C PRO A 343 24.59 8.07 -19.92
N TYR A 344 23.60 8.95 -19.90
CA TYR A 344 22.38 8.74 -19.10
C TYR A 344 21.57 7.57 -19.68
N GLY A 345 21.04 6.72 -18.81
CA GLY A 345 20.31 5.52 -19.22
C GLY A 345 20.12 4.49 -18.10
N THR A 346 19.57 3.34 -18.47
CA THR A 346 19.32 2.22 -17.55
C THR A 346 20.45 1.19 -17.63
N TYR A 347 21.06 0.89 -16.49
CA TYR A 347 22.15 -0.06 -16.32
C TYR A 347 21.76 -1.11 -15.27
N GLY A 348 21.25 -2.24 -15.72
CA GLY A 348 20.75 -3.30 -14.84
C GLY A 348 19.59 -2.81 -13.97
N GLU A 349 19.78 -2.81 -12.65
CA GLU A 349 18.78 -2.32 -11.68
C GLU A 349 18.85 -0.81 -11.42
N TYR A 350 19.77 -0.09 -12.06
CA TYR A 350 20.00 1.32 -11.81
C TYR A 350 19.64 2.17 -13.02
N GLU A 351 19.16 3.38 -12.77
CA GLU A 351 18.90 4.40 -13.76
C GLU A 351 19.79 5.61 -13.44
N TYR A 352 20.64 6.00 -14.39
CA TYR A 352 21.48 7.19 -14.27
C TYR A 352 20.85 8.31 -15.08
N VAL A 353 20.37 9.35 -14.40
CA VAL A 353 19.57 10.42 -15.01
C VAL A 353 20.06 11.80 -14.62
N ARG A 354 19.88 12.77 -15.51
CA ARG A 354 19.97 14.19 -15.16
C ARG A 354 18.59 14.70 -14.78
N THR A 355 18.43 15.11 -13.53
CA THR A 355 17.19 15.75 -13.10
C THR A 355 17.10 17.16 -13.68
N GLY A 356 15.92 17.60 -14.09
CA GLY A 356 15.70 18.96 -14.61
C GLY A 356 15.62 20.05 -13.53
N GLY A 357 15.99 19.74 -12.28
CA GLY A 357 15.81 20.64 -11.14
C GLY A 357 14.35 20.78 -10.69
N ARG A 358 14.17 21.04 -9.39
CA ARG A 358 12.87 21.33 -8.77
C ARG A 358 12.50 22.81 -9.00
N LEU A 359 11.23 23.09 -9.24
CA LEU A 359 10.66 24.44 -9.14
C LEU A 359 10.90 24.96 -7.72
N LYS A 360 11.51 26.13 -7.60
CA LYS A 360 11.61 26.84 -6.34
C LYS A 360 10.23 27.33 -5.94
N ASP A 361 10.02 27.49 -4.64
CA ASP A 361 8.84 28.18 -4.16
C ASP A 361 8.80 29.60 -4.75
N PRO A 362 7.62 30.15 -5.07
CA PRO A 362 7.52 31.46 -5.70
C PRO A 362 8.16 32.52 -4.80
N GLU A 363 9.17 33.21 -5.34
CA GLU A 363 9.85 34.29 -4.61
C GLU A 363 9.19 35.64 -4.97
N PRO A 364 9.07 36.58 -4.03
CA PRO A 364 8.63 37.95 -4.32
C PRO A 364 9.45 38.56 -5.47
N ASP A 365 8.77 39.02 -6.52
CA ASP A 365 9.38 39.74 -7.63
C ASP A 365 9.27 41.24 -7.40
N LEU A 366 10.29 41.80 -6.75
CA LEU A 366 10.35 43.22 -6.41
C LEU A 366 10.28 44.11 -7.65
N THR A 367 10.90 43.68 -8.77
CA THR A 367 10.92 44.44 -10.01
C THR A 367 9.54 44.46 -10.66
N ALA A 368 8.86 43.32 -10.72
CA ALA A 368 7.48 43.26 -11.19
C ALA A 368 6.52 44.02 -10.25
N ARG A 369 6.79 44.04 -8.93
CA ARG A 369 5.99 44.83 -7.98
C ARG A 369 6.15 46.33 -8.20
N VAL A 370 7.36 46.82 -8.46
CA VAL A 370 7.58 48.24 -8.81
C VAL A 370 6.80 48.60 -10.07
N ARG A 371 6.89 47.79 -11.13
CA ARG A 371 6.10 48.01 -12.37
C ARG A 371 4.59 47.98 -12.14
N GLN A 372 4.10 47.07 -11.29
CA GLN A 372 2.69 46.99 -10.94
C GLN A 372 2.23 48.24 -10.18
N LEU A 373 3.08 48.81 -9.32
CA LEU A 373 2.77 50.05 -8.60
C LEU A 373 2.88 51.28 -9.50
N GLU A 374 3.84 51.33 -10.42
CA GLU A 374 3.93 52.38 -11.44
C GLU A 374 2.65 52.40 -12.30
N ALA A 375 2.28 51.25 -12.87
CA ALA A 375 1.05 51.11 -13.65
C ALA A 375 -0.22 51.41 -12.83
N PHE A 376 -0.21 51.12 -11.53
CA PHE A 376 -1.29 51.48 -10.63
C PHE A 376 -1.45 53.00 -10.50
N TRP A 377 -0.35 53.73 -10.35
CA TRP A 377 -0.36 55.19 -10.20
C TRP A 377 -0.62 55.92 -11.51
N ASP A 378 -0.35 55.30 -12.65
CA ASP A 378 -0.68 55.81 -13.97
C ASP A 378 -2.20 55.84 -14.26
N ASN A 379 -3.01 55.05 -13.54
CA ASN A 379 -4.47 55.08 -13.68
C ASN A 379 -5.08 56.34 -13.03
N PRO A 380 -6.19 56.89 -13.57
CA PRO A 380 -6.93 57.99 -12.94
C PRO A 380 -7.42 57.62 -11.54
N PRO A 381 -7.48 58.55 -10.57
CA PRO A 381 -7.84 58.24 -9.17
C PRO A 381 -9.18 57.51 -8.98
N GLY A 382 -10.16 57.72 -9.86
CA GLY A 382 -11.47 57.05 -9.82
C GLY A 382 -11.50 55.64 -10.42
N GLU A 383 -10.43 55.22 -11.09
CA GLU A 383 -10.31 53.93 -11.79
C GLU A 383 -9.24 53.03 -11.14
N ARG A 384 -8.57 53.49 -10.08
CA ARG A 384 -7.58 52.71 -9.36
C ARG A 384 -8.28 51.64 -8.51
N PRO A 385 -7.89 50.36 -8.62
CA PRO A 385 -8.32 49.35 -7.66
C PRO A 385 -7.78 49.69 -6.25
N SER A 386 -8.19 48.97 -5.22
CA SER A 386 -7.53 49.13 -3.92
C SER A 386 -6.15 48.45 -3.93
N LEU A 387 -5.18 49.00 -3.20
CA LEU A 387 -3.86 48.37 -3.07
C LEU A 387 -3.92 46.97 -2.44
N ALA A 388 -4.98 46.68 -1.68
CA ALA A 388 -5.24 45.38 -1.07
C ALA A 388 -5.72 44.32 -2.08
N GLU A 389 -6.22 44.74 -3.25
CA GLU A 389 -6.64 43.86 -4.34
C GLU A 389 -5.49 43.53 -5.31
N LEU A 390 -4.32 44.16 -5.17
CA LEU A 390 -3.15 43.86 -5.98
C LEU A 390 -2.35 42.68 -5.40
N ASP A 391 -2.51 41.52 -6.02
CA ASP A 391 -1.66 40.36 -5.76
C ASP A 391 -0.17 40.70 -5.89
N TYR A 392 0.64 40.19 -4.96
CA TYR A 392 2.09 40.41 -4.97
C TYR A 392 2.73 39.57 -6.09
N PRO A 393 3.40 40.19 -7.09
CA PRO A 393 4.02 39.45 -8.17
C PRO A 393 5.10 38.50 -7.64
N THR A 394 5.10 37.26 -8.13
CA THR A 394 6.14 36.28 -7.77
C THR A 394 6.85 35.79 -9.02
N LYS A 395 8.15 35.51 -8.87
CA LYS A 395 8.96 34.86 -9.90
C LYS A 395 9.15 33.39 -9.54
N GLN A 396 9.01 32.52 -10.52
CA GLN A 396 9.31 31.10 -10.37
C GLN A 396 10.72 30.81 -10.90
N GLY A 397 11.63 30.50 -9.97
CA GLY A 397 12.95 29.96 -10.31
C GLY A 397 12.92 28.44 -10.40
N ARG A 398 13.91 27.85 -11.08
CA ARG A 398 14.17 26.41 -11.03
C ARG A 398 15.56 26.19 -10.47
N THR A 399 15.72 25.17 -9.62
CA THR A 399 17.05 24.74 -9.17
C THR A 399 17.83 24.15 -10.34
N GLY A 400 19.16 24.19 -10.28
CA GLY A 400 20.00 23.53 -11.28
C GLY A 400 19.73 22.03 -11.30
N GLY A 401 19.78 21.44 -12.50
CA GLY A 401 19.70 19.99 -12.64
C GLY A 401 20.89 19.29 -11.99
N ARG A 402 20.63 18.16 -11.33
CA ARG A 402 21.68 17.30 -10.75
C ARG A 402 21.64 15.92 -11.37
N ASP A 403 22.81 15.31 -11.50
CA ASP A 403 22.90 13.88 -11.81
C ASP A 403 22.39 13.08 -10.61
N GLU A 404 21.59 12.07 -10.89
CA GLU A 404 20.96 11.24 -9.88
C GLU A 404 21.01 9.78 -10.33
N VAL A 405 21.40 8.90 -9.40
CA VAL A 405 21.30 7.45 -9.56
C VAL A 405 20.06 7.00 -8.80
N ARG A 406 19.14 6.34 -9.50
CA ARG A 406 17.93 5.75 -8.91
C ARG A 406 17.90 4.27 -9.16
N ARG A 407 17.15 3.53 -8.34
CA ARG A 407 16.83 2.12 -8.64
C ARG A 407 15.65 2.06 -9.59
N VAL A 408 15.71 1.17 -10.57
CA VAL A 408 14.55 0.75 -11.36
C VAL A 408 13.49 0.26 -10.38
N ARG A 409 12.24 0.73 -10.58
CA ARG A 409 11.16 0.46 -9.63
C ARG A 409 10.99 -1.04 -9.40
N ALA A 410 10.82 -1.43 -8.15
CA ALA A 410 10.83 -2.80 -7.66
C ALA A 410 9.78 -3.67 -8.35
N ALA A 411 8.58 -3.13 -8.60
CA ALA A 411 7.53 -3.81 -9.35
C ALA A 411 7.97 -4.20 -10.78
N LYS A 412 8.86 -3.42 -11.41
CA LYS A 412 9.39 -3.68 -12.76
C LYS A 412 10.60 -4.61 -12.78
N ARG A 413 11.26 -4.85 -11.64
CA ARG A 413 12.40 -5.79 -11.56
C ARG A 413 11.93 -7.25 -11.60
N GLY A 414 10.77 -7.55 -10.98
CA GLY A 414 10.19 -8.89 -10.95
C GLY A 414 9.64 -9.42 -12.28
N SER A 415 9.48 -8.56 -13.30
CA SER A 415 8.90 -8.96 -14.60
C SER A 415 9.91 -9.40 -15.65
N LYS A 416 11.23 -9.33 -15.38
CA LYS A 416 12.29 -9.71 -16.34
C LYS A 416 12.87 -11.12 -16.14
N GLY A 417 12.21 -11.97 -15.36
CA GLY A 417 12.67 -13.33 -15.07
C GLY A 417 11.61 -14.39 -15.37
N THR A 418 11.25 -14.54 -16.65
CA THR A 418 10.65 -15.76 -17.24
C THR A 418 10.95 -15.75 -18.72
#